data_AF-A0A947DFN0-F1
#
_entry.id   AF-A0A947DFN0-F1
#
_cell.length_a   1.000
_cell.length_b   1.000
_cell.length_c   1.000
_cell.angle_alpha   90.00
_cell.angle_beta   90.00
_cell.angle_gamma   90.00
#
_symmetry.space_group_name_H-M   'P 1'
#
loop_
_entity.id
_entity.type
_entity.pdbx_description
1 polymer ?
#
loop_
_entity_poly.entity_id
_entity_poly.type
_entity_poly.pdbx_seq_one_letter_code
_entity_poly.pdbx_strand_id
1 'polypeptide(L)'
;MAKKNAYSQYLKETLGGLIDKLEVTALHKEFLKNRWLDQVMWLEGRATKERNHHFRLRMVTIIGGVLVPAMVGFKSDSENINVTVGWIALGVSQAVAISAAVEEFFGHGDKYRNYRSTAETMKIEGWQFMQLAGPYRKFKVHEDAYKTFAQRVEAYIQKDVEGFVARLDEKQEDDKRDADEATHNSEKALMRLNQELEERAQRLELDRARLAEQASQQQSIEDSGYSGSLLDIQMPSDIPAESFEESPDDAAIAQETSTGIQSLMSSSPRETTGQRTSRPSSNKTIKSSSSLPPLGQHALEWEENVNFQALKTILTEQNSAVESESQTNGGATGTAITNQLTTPDQVSQILECSLEDCKTYLPGILNAMKKYDIYDGSVLIGLLATIRIETGGFKPVHEWGGESYWKRYEERADLGNVRPGDGVKYHGRGYIQLTGRANYSTYGKKLGVDLEGNPDLAMDPEVSAQVLACYFKERGVATAAQSGDWRKVRKLVNGGYHGWDVFSKYVERAQAQLG
;
A
#
# COMPACT_ATOMS: atom_id res chain seq x y z
N MET A 1 -24.87 -8.53 -20.69
CA MET A 1 -23.96 -8.62 -19.54
C MET A 1 -24.65 -9.38 -18.41
N ALA A 2 -24.33 -10.66 -18.20
CA ALA A 2 -24.85 -11.42 -17.06
C ALA A 2 -24.35 -10.79 -15.75
N LYS A 3 -25.27 -10.56 -14.79
CA LYS A 3 -24.98 -9.89 -13.52
C LYS A 3 -23.79 -10.55 -12.82
N LYS A 4 -22.72 -9.78 -12.55
CA LYS A 4 -21.49 -10.19 -11.83
C LYS A 4 -21.75 -10.92 -10.49
N ASN A 5 -22.89 -10.65 -9.86
CA ASN A 5 -23.30 -11.32 -8.62
C ASN A 5 -23.77 -12.77 -8.84
N ALA A 6 -24.28 -13.12 -10.03
CA ALA A 6 -24.92 -14.41 -10.25
C ALA A 6 -23.96 -15.59 -10.17
N TYR A 7 -22.76 -15.51 -10.77
CA TYR A 7 -21.82 -16.64 -10.79
C TYR A 7 -21.16 -16.87 -9.42
N SER A 8 -20.74 -15.79 -8.75
CA SER A 8 -20.12 -15.85 -7.43
C SER A 8 -21.12 -16.37 -6.37
N GLN A 9 -22.34 -15.85 -6.38
CA GLN A 9 -23.41 -16.34 -5.50
C GLN A 9 -23.78 -17.79 -5.83
N TYR A 10 -23.95 -18.13 -7.12
CA TYR A 10 -24.20 -19.50 -7.56
C TYR A 10 -23.11 -20.46 -7.08
N LEU A 11 -21.84 -20.08 -7.18
CA LEU A 11 -20.72 -20.91 -6.75
C LEU A 11 -20.73 -21.10 -5.21
N LYS A 12 -20.96 -20.03 -4.45
CA LYS A 12 -21.05 -20.08 -2.98
C LYS A 12 -22.23 -20.94 -2.51
N GLU A 13 -23.39 -20.78 -3.13
CA GLU A 13 -24.59 -21.57 -2.84
C GLU A 13 -24.40 -23.04 -3.20
N THR A 14 -23.85 -23.32 -4.39
CA THR A 14 -23.62 -24.69 -4.88
C THR A 14 -22.61 -25.42 -4.01
N LEU A 15 -21.42 -24.83 -3.79
CA LEU A 15 -20.39 -25.46 -2.96
C LEU A 15 -20.81 -25.52 -1.49
N GLY A 16 -21.47 -24.48 -0.97
CA GLY A 16 -22.02 -24.48 0.39
C GLY A 16 -23.02 -25.62 0.61
N GLY A 17 -23.96 -25.80 -0.32
CA GLY A 17 -24.94 -26.88 -0.27
C GLY A 17 -24.32 -28.27 -0.46
N LEU A 18 -23.20 -28.38 -1.18
CA LEU A 18 -22.43 -29.63 -1.28
C LEU A 18 -21.71 -29.95 0.04
N ILE A 19 -21.10 -28.96 0.69
CA ILE A 19 -20.46 -29.13 2.01
C ILE A 19 -21.49 -29.63 3.04
N ASP A 20 -22.72 -29.11 3.01
CA ASP A 20 -23.76 -29.52 3.96
C ASP A 20 -24.13 -31.00 3.86
N LYS A 21 -24.01 -31.57 2.65
CA LYS A 21 -24.28 -33.00 2.37
C LYS A 21 -23.12 -33.93 2.72
N LEU A 22 -21.94 -33.41 3.09
CA LEU A 22 -20.80 -34.24 3.45
C LEU A 22 -20.99 -34.90 4.82
N GLU A 23 -20.53 -36.15 4.95
CA GLU A 23 -20.48 -36.89 6.21
C GLU A 23 -19.22 -36.53 7.01
N VAL A 24 -19.16 -35.27 7.46
CA VAL A 24 -18.09 -34.72 8.30
C VAL A 24 -18.68 -34.03 9.53
N THR A 25 -17.87 -33.88 10.58
CA THR A 25 -18.33 -33.21 11.82
C THR A 25 -18.81 -31.77 11.56
N ALA A 26 -19.74 -31.28 12.38
CA ALA A 26 -20.30 -29.93 12.24
C ALA A 26 -19.19 -28.85 12.26
N LEU A 27 -18.19 -29.03 13.13
CA LEU A 27 -17.02 -28.17 13.21
C LEU A 27 -16.23 -28.16 11.89
N HIS A 28 -15.96 -29.32 11.30
CA HIS A 28 -15.27 -29.39 10.01
C HIS A 28 -16.09 -28.76 8.88
N LYS A 29 -17.43 -28.86 8.87
CA LYS A 29 -18.28 -28.15 7.90
C LYS A 29 -18.14 -26.64 8.01
N GLU A 30 -18.11 -26.10 9.24
CA GLU A 30 -17.88 -24.67 9.46
C GLU A 30 -16.50 -24.23 8.96
N PHE A 31 -15.45 -25.00 9.23
CA PHE A 31 -14.13 -24.70 8.68
C PHE A 31 -14.09 -24.76 7.15
N LEU A 32 -14.73 -25.76 6.53
CA LEU A 32 -14.82 -25.82 5.06
C LEU A 32 -15.52 -24.58 4.48
N LYS A 33 -16.55 -24.07 5.15
CA LYS A 33 -17.28 -22.87 4.71
C LYS A 33 -16.49 -21.58 4.98
N ASN A 34 -16.05 -21.37 6.21
CA ASN A 34 -15.47 -20.10 6.66
C ASN A 34 -14.01 -19.95 6.26
N ARG A 35 -13.25 -21.06 6.15
CA ARG A 35 -11.82 -21.02 5.84
C ARG A 35 -11.55 -21.28 4.37
N TRP A 36 -12.10 -22.34 3.81
CA TRP A 36 -11.83 -22.71 2.41
C TRP A 36 -12.75 -21.97 1.43
N LEU A 37 -14.07 -22.13 1.56
CA LEU A 37 -15.03 -21.57 0.61
C LEU A 37 -14.97 -20.05 0.60
N ASP A 38 -14.98 -19.39 1.75
CA ASP A 38 -14.85 -17.93 1.82
C ASP A 38 -13.52 -17.42 1.25
N GLN A 39 -12.40 -18.16 1.43
CA GLN A 39 -11.13 -17.81 0.80
C GLN A 39 -11.20 -17.92 -0.74
N VAL A 40 -11.84 -18.96 -1.26
CA VAL A 40 -12.09 -19.11 -2.71
C VAL A 40 -12.92 -17.93 -3.22
N MET A 41 -13.98 -17.56 -2.51
CA MET A 41 -14.84 -16.43 -2.89
C MET A 41 -14.09 -15.11 -2.86
N TRP A 42 -13.23 -14.90 -1.85
CA TRP A 42 -12.38 -13.74 -1.75
C TRP A 42 -11.40 -13.64 -2.92
N LEU A 43 -10.71 -14.74 -3.25
CA LEU A 43 -9.77 -14.80 -4.38
C LEU A 43 -10.45 -14.53 -5.73
N GLU A 44 -11.64 -15.11 -5.96
CA GLU A 44 -12.45 -14.86 -7.17
C GLU A 44 -12.86 -13.39 -7.30
N GLY A 45 -13.33 -12.79 -6.20
CA GLY A 45 -13.69 -11.38 -6.14
C GLY A 45 -12.50 -10.47 -6.40
N ARG A 46 -11.36 -10.78 -5.76
CA ARG A 46 -10.11 -10.02 -5.91
C ARG A 46 -9.56 -10.13 -7.32
N ALA A 47 -9.45 -11.34 -7.88
CA ALA A 47 -9.03 -11.56 -9.26
C ALA A 47 -9.90 -10.77 -10.24
N THR A 48 -11.22 -10.78 -10.06
CA THR A 48 -12.15 -10.03 -10.91
C THR A 48 -11.94 -8.53 -10.80
N LYS A 49 -11.68 -8.00 -9.59
CA LYS A 49 -11.42 -6.57 -9.38
C LYS A 49 -10.13 -6.14 -10.07
N GLU A 50 -9.04 -6.85 -9.83
CA GLU A 50 -7.73 -6.56 -10.44
C GLU A 50 -7.78 -6.68 -11.97
N ARG A 51 -8.47 -7.70 -12.49
CA ARG A 51 -8.73 -7.86 -13.93
C ARG A 51 -9.38 -6.63 -14.54
N ASN A 52 -10.44 -6.10 -13.90
CA ASN A 52 -11.13 -4.93 -14.45
C ASN A 52 -10.26 -3.66 -14.39
N HIS A 53 -9.41 -3.51 -13.38
CA HIS A 53 -8.48 -2.38 -13.33
C HIS A 53 -7.44 -2.49 -14.45
N HIS A 54 -6.83 -3.67 -14.61
CA HIS A 54 -5.91 -3.96 -15.70
C HIS A 54 -6.52 -3.64 -17.06
N PHE A 55 -7.68 -4.22 -17.41
CA PHE A 55 -8.29 -3.98 -18.72
C PHE A 55 -8.80 -2.54 -18.91
N ARG A 56 -9.22 -1.84 -17.85
CA ARG A 56 -9.63 -0.44 -17.97
C ARG A 56 -8.44 0.45 -18.32
N LEU A 57 -7.33 0.32 -17.60
CA LEU A 57 -6.12 1.09 -17.86
C LEU A 57 -5.55 0.74 -19.24
N ARG A 58 -5.44 -0.55 -19.54
CA ARG A 58 -4.93 -1.03 -20.82
C ARG A 58 -5.76 -0.57 -22.01
N MET A 59 -7.08 -0.45 -21.86
CA MET A 59 -7.95 0.05 -22.92
C MET A 59 -7.74 1.54 -23.17
N VAL A 60 -7.47 2.35 -22.13
CA VAL A 60 -7.08 3.76 -22.29
C VAL A 60 -5.75 3.85 -23.06
N THR A 61 -4.78 3.02 -22.70
CA THR A 61 -3.46 2.99 -23.37
C THR A 61 -3.57 2.58 -24.84
N ILE A 62 -4.34 1.54 -25.16
CA ILE A 62 -4.53 1.06 -26.55
C ILE A 62 -5.29 2.10 -27.39
N ILE A 63 -6.43 2.59 -26.88
CA ILE A 63 -7.27 3.53 -27.64
C ILE A 63 -6.53 4.86 -27.82
N GLY A 64 -5.95 5.40 -26.75
CA GLY A 64 -5.22 6.66 -26.83
C GLY A 64 -3.94 6.53 -27.66
N GLY A 65 -3.22 5.41 -27.61
CA GLY A 65 -2.05 5.15 -28.45
C GLY A 65 -2.36 5.13 -29.94
N VAL A 66 -3.57 4.71 -30.34
CA VAL A 66 -4.05 4.77 -31.73
C VAL A 66 -4.59 6.17 -32.08
N LEU A 67 -5.23 6.86 -31.14
CA LEU A 67 -5.81 8.19 -31.37
C LEU A 67 -4.75 9.29 -31.51
N VAL A 68 -3.68 9.28 -30.71
CA VAL A 68 -2.68 10.35 -30.71
C VAL A 68 -2.08 10.57 -32.12
N PRO A 69 -1.59 9.55 -32.83
CA PRO A 69 -1.11 9.71 -34.20
C PRO A 69 -2.18 10.22 -35.17
N ALA A 70 -3.42 9.73 -35.04
CA ALA A 70 -4.54 10.15 -35.89
C ALA A 70 -4.92 11.61 -35.66
N MET A 71 -4.85 12.09 -34.42
CA MET A 71 -5.13 13.48 -34.05
C MET A 71 -4.01 14.43 -34.49
N VAL A 72 -2.75 14.04 -34.31
CA VAL A 72 -1.60 14.83 -34.75
C VAL A 72 -1.53 14.90 -36.29
N GLY A 73 -1.95 13.86 -36.99
CA GLY A 73 -2.02 13.82 -38.45
C GLY A 73 -3.22 14.57 -39.05
N PHE A 74 -4.20 14.99 -38.25
CA PHE A 74 -5.39 15.69 -38.74
C PHE A 74 -5.07 17.16 -39.02
N LYS A 75 -5.40 17.62 -40.23
CA LYS A 75 -5.29 19.04 -40.64
C LYS A 75 -6.62 19.52 -41.20
N SER A 76 -7.10 20.66 -40.70
CA SER A 76 -8.31 21.36 -41.16
C SER A 76 -7.98 22.77 -41.63
N ASP A 77 -8.82 23.33 -42.50
CA ASP A 77 -8.68 24.70 -43.03
C ASP A 77 -8.86 25.78 -41.95
N SER A 78 -9.43 25.43 -40.79
CA SER A 78 -9.57 26.35 -39.65
C SER A 78 -8.40 26.22 -38.67
N GLU A 79 -7.64 27.31 -38.50
CA GLU A 79 -6.52 27.41 -37.56
C GLU A 79 -6.94 27.13 -36.12
N ASN A 80 -8.13 27.58 -35.71
CA ASN A 80 -8.69 27.32 -34.38
C ASN A 80 -8.95 25.83 -34.12
N ILE A 81 -9.38 25.08 -35.15
CA ILE A 81 -9.62 23.63 -35.03
C ILE A 81 -8.29 22.90 -34.85
N ASN A 82 -7.25 23.27 -35.60
CA ASN A 82 -5.93 22.65 -35.50
C ASN A 82 -5.31 22.87 -34.10
N VAL A 83 -5.40 24.08 -33.55
CA VAL A 83 -4.91 24.38 -32.18
C VAL A 83 -5.69 23.57 -31.13
N THR A 84 -7.02 23.50 -31.26
CA THR A 84 -7.86 22.75 -30.31
C THR A 84 -7.56 21.25 -30.34
N VAL A 85 -7.42 20.66 -31.54
CA VAL A 85 -7.05 19.26 -31.71
C VAL A 85 -5.66 18.97 -31.13
N GLY A 86 -4.71 19.90 -31.29
CA GLY A 86 -3.36 19.80 -30.71
C GLY A 86 -3.37 19.70 -29.17
N TRP A 87 -4.12 20.58 -28.49
CA TRP A 87 -4.25 20.51 -27.02
C TRP A 87 -4.96 19.25 -26.54
N ILE A 88 -5.98 18.76 -27.27
CA ILE A 88 -6.63 17.50 -26.94
C ILE A 88 -5.67 16.33 -27.16
N ALA A 89 -4.89 16.32 -28.24
CA ALA A 89 -3.90 15.27 -28.52
C ALA A 89 -2.84 15.20 -27.41
N LEU A 90 -2.36 16.36 -26.95
CA LEU A 90 -1.44 16.45 -25.80
C LEU A 90 -2.08 15.88 -24.54
N GLY A 91 -3.32 16.25 -24.22
CA GLY A 91 -4.05 15.70 -23.08
C GLY A 91 -4.25 14.18 -23.15
N VAL A 92 -4.63 13.65 -24.31
CA VAL A 92 -4.78 12.20 -24.53
C VAL A 92 -3.44 11.49 -24.41
N SER A 93 -2.35 12.06 -24.92
CA SER A 93 -1.01 11.47 -24.81
C SER A 93 -0.54 11.36 -23.35
N GLN A 94 -0.79 12.38 -22.53
CA GLN A 94 -0.45 12.34 -21.11
C GLN A 94 -1.31 11.32 -20.35
N ALA A 95 -2.60 11.20 -20.70
CA ALA A 95 -3.49 10.20 -20.11
C ALA A 95 -3.04 8.77 -20.44
N VAL A 96 -2.55 8.52 -21.67
CA VAL A 96 -1.95 7.24 -22.08
C VAL A 96 -0.70 6.94 -21.27
N ALA A 97 0.23 7.90 -21.18
CA ALA A 97 1.47 7.74 -20.43
C ALA A 97 1.22 7.44 -18.94
N ILE A 98 0.31 8.19 -18.30
CA ILE A 98 -0.07 7.95 -16.90
C ILE A 98 -0.75 6.58 -16.75
N SER A 99 -1.64 6.20 -17.67
CA SER A 99 -2.33 4.91 -17.59
C SER A 99 -1.37 3.73 -17.72
N ALA A 100 -0.38 3.83 -18.61
CA ALA A 100 0.68 2.83 -18.76
C ALA A 100 1.57 2.75 -17.51
N ALA A 101 2.03 3.89 -16.99
CA ALA A 101 2.85 3.95 -15.78
C ALA A 101 2.10 3.39 -14.55
N VAL A 102 0.82 3.69 -14.40
CA VAL A 102 -0.03 3.13 -13.33
C VAL A 102 -0.19 1.61 -13.50
N GLU A 103 -0.39 1.11 -14.73
CA GLU A 103 -0.51 -0.32 -15.00
C GLU A 103 0.76 -1.09 -14.61
N GLU A 104 1.93 -0.56 -14.96
CA GLU A 104 3.25 -1.10 -14.64
C GLU A 104 3.56 -1.02 -13.14
N PHE A 105 3.32 0.15 -12.53
CA PHE A 105 3.55 0.36 -11.10
C PHE A 105 2.71 -0.60 -10.24
N PHE A 106 1.41 -0.75 -10.55
CA PHE A 106 0.54 -1.59 -9.74
C PHE A 106 0.56 -3.06 -10.14
N GLY A 107 1.09 -3.44 -11.31
CA GLY A 107 1.19 -4.83 -11.75
C GLY A 107 -0.15 -5.57 -11.75
N HIS A 108 -1.24 -4.87 -12.07
CA HIS A 108 -2.61 -5.41 -11.96
C HIS A 108 -2.82 -6.68 -12.78
N GLY A 109 -2.11 -6.82 -13.92
CA GLY A 109 -2.15 -7.99 -14.77
C GLY A 109 -1.64 -9.26 -14.07
N ASP A 110 -0.49 -9.17 -13.40
CA ASP A 110 0.13 -10.32 -12.73
C ASP A 110 -0.60 -10.68 -11.44
N LYS A 111 -1.06 -9.67 -10.69
CA LYS A 111 -1.94 -9.86 -9.53
C LYS A 111 -3.20 -10.63 -9.92
N TYR A 112 -3.86 -10.24 -11.01
CA TYR A 112 -5.03 -10.95 -11.53
C TYR A 112 -4.71 -12.41 -11.85
N ARG A 113 -3.63 -12.68 -12.59
CA ARG A 113 -3.26 -14.05 -12.97
C ARG A 113 -2.97 -14.92 -11.75
N ASN A 114 -2.26 -14.39 -10.77
CA ASN A 114 -1.93 -15.09 -9.54
C ASN A 114 -3.20 -15.42 -8.74
N TYR A 115 -4.03 -14.42 -8.42
CA TYR A 115 -5.28 -14.67 -7.69
C TYR A 115 -6.22 -15.62 -8.42
N ARG A 116 -6.28 -15.52 -9.76
CA ARG A 116 -7.08 -16.45 -10.57
C ARG A 116 -6.53 -17.87 -10.52
N SER A 117 -5.23 -18.04 -10.65
CA SER A 117 -4.56 -19.35 -10.60
C SER A 117 -4.75 -20.02 -9.24
N THR A 118 -4.57 -19.26 -8.15
CA THR A 118 -4.80 -19.74 -6.78
C THR A 118 -6.27 -20.13 -6.58
N ALA A 119 -7.22 -19.29 -7.05
CA ALA A 119 -8.65 -19.60 -6.97
C ALA A 119 -9.02 -20.88 -7.74
N GLU A 120 -8.53 -21.05 -8.97
CA GLU A 120 -8.76 -22.27 -9.75
C GLU A 120 -8.18 -23.50 -9.07
N THR A 121 -6.97 -23.40 -8.52
CA THR A 121 -6.32 -24.50 -7.79
C THR A 121 -7.11 -24.90 -6.55
N MET A 122 -7.59 -23.92 -5.76
CA MET A 122 -8.43 -24.20 -4.59
C MET A 122 -9.79 -24.79 -4.94
N LYS A 123 -10.39 -24.38 -6.06
CA LYS A 123 -11.63 -25.01 -6.57
C LYS A 123 -11.39 -26.45 -6.99
N ILE A 124 -10.31 -26.72 -7.73
CA ILE A 124 -9.91 -28.08 -8.11
C ILE A 124 -9.71 -28.95 -6.87
N GLU A 125 -9.02 -28.43 -5.85
CA GLU A 125 -8.79 -29.14 -4.60
C GLU A 125 -10.11 -29.47 -3.89
N GLY A 126 -11.04 -28.51 -3.83
CA GLY A 126 -12.38 -28.73 -3.27
C GLY A 126 -13.17 -29.82 -4.01
N TRP A 127 -13.16 -29.79 -5.34
CA TRP A 127 -13.82 -30.82 -6.15
C TRP A 127 -13.20 -32.20 -5.95
N GLN A 128 -11.86 -32.28 -5.85
CA GLN A 128 -11.15 -33.52 -5.57
C GLN A 128 -11.51 -34.07 -4.19
N PHE A 129 -11.63 -33.20 -3.18
CA PHE A 129 -12.04 -33.61 -1.84
C PHE A 129 -13.50 -34.11 -1.81
N MET A 130 -14.44 -33.36 -2.41
CA MET A 130 -15.86 -33.74 -2.46
C MET A 130 -16.08 -35.09 -3.13
N GLN A 131 -15.29 -35.42 -4.15
CA GLN A 131 -15.40 -36.68 -4.90
C GLN A 131 -14.50 -37.79 -4.36
N LEU A 132 -13.73 -37.54 -3.28
CA LEU A 132 -12.64 -38.42 -2.82
C LEU A 132 -11.72 -38.85 -3.98
N ALA A 133 -11.43 -37.92 -4.88
CA ALA A 133 -10.62 -38.10 -6.07
C ALA A 133 -9.20 -37.54 -5.87
N GLY A 134 -8.31 -37.83 -6.82
CA GLY A 134 -6.91 -37.37 -6.77
C GLY A 134 -6.17 -37.77 -5.48
N PRO A 135 -5.63 -36.82 -4.70
CA PRO A 135 -4.92 -37.09 -3.44
C PRO A 135 -5.77 -37.78 -2.37
N TYR A 136 -7.11 -37.73 -2.50
CA TYR A 136 -8.05 -38.24 -1.49
C TYR A 136 -8.55 -39.66 -1.76
N ARG A 137 -8.14 -40.29 -2.87
CA ARG A 137 -8.61 -41.64 -3.27
C ARG A 137 -8.38 -42.74 -2.24
N LYS A 138 -7.39 -42.55 -1.37
CA LYS A 138 -7.04 -43.51 -0.32
C LYS A 138 -8.03 -43.51 0.85
N PHE A 139 -8.84 -42.48 0.98
CA PHE A 139 -9.83 -42.34 2.05
C PHE A 139 -11.18 -42.87 1.60
N LYS A 140 -11.88 -43.57 2.50
CA LYS A 140 -13.24 -44.07 2.24
C LYS A 140 -14.32 -43.10 2.73
N VAL A 141 -13.97 -42.21 3.66
CA VAL A 141 -14.86 -41.24 4.30
C VAL A 141 -14.20 -39.86 4.24
N HIS A 142 -15.00 -38.81 4.07
CA HIS A 142 -14.53 -37.43 3.99
C HIS A 142 -13.88 -36.92 5.28
N GLU A 143 -14.29 -37.45 6.44
CA GLU A 143 -13.72 -37.07 7.75
C GLU A 143 -12.23 -37.43 7.83
N ASP A 144 -11.83 -38.61 7.38
CA ASP A 144 -10.42 -39.03 7.35
C ASP A 144 -9.62 -38.21 6.33
N ALA A 145 -10.26 -37.82 5.23
CA ALA A 145 -9.67 -37.00 4.18
C ALA A 145 -9.50 -35.52 4.58
N TYR A 146 -10.31 -35.03 5.52
CA TYR A 146 -10.38 -33.61 5.90
C TYR A 146 -9.02 -33.07 6.33
N LYS A 147 -8.27 -33.82 7.16
CA LYS A 147 -6.95 -33.37 7.62
C LYS A 147 -5.97 -33.15 6.46
N THR A 148 -5.99 -34.03 5.46
CA THR A 148 -5.17 -33.87 4.26
C THR A 148 -5.62 -32.68 3.42
N PHE A 149 -6.93 -32.44 3.36
CA PHE A 149 -7.51 -31.31 2.66
C PHE A 149 -7.14 -29.98 3.29
N ALA A 150 -7.32 -29.85 4.60
CA ALA A 150 -6.95 -28.66 5.34
C ALA A 150 -5.46 -28.33 5.17
N GLN A 151 -4.57 -29.32 5.28
CA GLN A 151 -3.13 -29.13 5.06
C GLN A 151 -2.80 -28.60 3.66
N ARG A 152 -3.47 -29.13 2.62
CA ARG A 152 -3.24 -28.72 1.24
C ARG A 152 -3.80 -27.31 0.98
N VAL A 153 -4.97 -26.99 1.53
CA VAL A 153 -5.53 -25.63 1.48
C VAL A 153 -4.60 -24.62 2.12
N GLU A 154 -4.11 -24.89 3.34
CA GLU A 154 -3.16 -24.01 4.01
C GLU A 154 -1.84 -23.88 3.24
N ALA A 155 -1.34 -24.95 2.62
CA ALA A 155 -0.16 -24.87 1.76
C ALA A 155 -0.37 -23.95 0.54
N TYR A 156 -1.56 -23.95 -0.07
CA TYR A 156 -1.86 -23.01 -1.17
C TYR A 156 -1.96 -21.56 -0.67
N ILE A 157 -2.53 -21.35 0.52
CA ILE A 157 -2.61 -20.01 1.13
C ILE A 157 -1.20 -19.51 1.45
N GLN A 158 -0.36 -20.34 2.07
CA GLN A 158 1.03 -20.02 2.37
C GLN A 158 1.81 -19.70 1.10
N LYS A 159 1.68 -20.51 0.05
CA LYS A 159 2.34 -20.26 -1.24
C LYS A 159 1.90 -18.94 -1.88
N ASP A 160 0.63 -18.56 -1.75
CA ASP A 160 0.13 -17.27 -2.26
C ASP A 160 0.75 -16.09 -1.51
N VAL A 161 0.91 -16.22 -0.19
CA VAL A 161 1.56 -15.23 0.68
C VAL A 161 3.07 -15.14 0.40
N GLU A 162 3.77 -16.26 0.32
CA GLU A 162 5.20 -16.32 -0.01
C GLU A 162 5.48 -15.78 -1.41
N GLY A 163 4.64 -16.12 -2.39
CA GLY A 163 4.73 -15.56 -3.74
C GLY A 163 4.49 -14.05 -3.76
N PHE A 164 3.65 -13.52 -2.86
CA PHE A 164 3.48 -12.07 -2.70
C PHE A 164 4.72 -11.40 -2.09
N VAL A 165 5.34 -12.01 -1.08
CA VAL A 165 6.56 -11.49 -0.44
C VAL A 165 7.76 -11.52 -1.39
N ALA A 166 8.03 -12.64 -2.05
CA ALA A 166 9.15 -12.76 -2.98
C ALA A 166 9.10 -11.75 -4.14
N ARG A 167 7.89 -11.43 -4.62
CA ARG A 167 7.71 -10.41 -5.68
C ARG A 167 7.90 -8.98 -5.17
N LEU A 168 7.66 -8.72 -3.88
CA LEU A 168 7.99 -7.42 -3.30
C LEU A 168 9.50 -7.24 -3.21
N ASP A 169 10.22 -8.32 -2.89
CA ASP A 169 11.68 -8.32 -2.82
C ASP A 169 12.29 -8.16 -4.23
N GLU A 170 11.83 -8.92 -5.23
CA GLU A 170 12.27 -8.78 -6.63
C GLU A 170 12.01 -7.37 -7.17
N LYS A 171 10.81 -6.81 -6.91
CA LYS A 171 10.48 -5.45 -7.37
C LYS A 171 11.33 -4.37 -6.69
N GLN A 172 11.66 -4.53 -5.39
CA GLN A 172 12.59 -3.63 -4.72
C GLN A 172 14.01 -3.74 -5.26
N GLU A 173 14.45 -4.94 -5.65
CA GLU A 173 15.77 -5.14 -6.26
C GLU A 173 15.85 -4.59 -7.69
N ASP A 174 14.78 -4.69 -8.48
CA ASP A 174 14.68 -4.04 -9.80
C ASP A 174 14.68 -2.51 -9.65
N ASP A 175 13.82 -1.95 -8.78
CA ASP A 175 13.74 -0.50 -8.55
C ASP A 175 15.08 0.10 -8.07
N LYS A 176 15.84 -0.64 -7.25
CA LYS A 176 17.20 -0.24 -6.84
C LYS A 176 18.20 -0.27 -7.99
N ARG A 177 18.18 -1.31 -8.82
CA ARG A 177 19.08 -1.42 -9.97
C ARG A 177 18.83 -0.31 -10.98
N ASP A 178 17.58 0.01 -11.26
CA ASP A 178 17.22 1.11 -12.17
C ASP A 178 17.65 2.48 -11.62
N ALA A 179 17.54 2.68 -10.30
CA ALA A 179 18.03 3.90 -9.64
C ALA A 179 19.58 4.01 -9.68
N ASP A 180 20.29 2.90 -9.47
CA ASP A 180 21.75 2.84 -9.55
C ASP A 180 22.24 3.07 -11.00
N GLU A 181 21.52 2.56 -12.01
CA GLU A 181 21.85 2.80 -13.41
C GLU A 181 21.57 4.27 -13.82
N ALA A 182 20.47 4.85 -13.34
CA ALA A 182 20.14 6.26 -13.58
C ALA A 182 21.17 7.23 -12.95
N THR A 183 21.64 6.93 -11.74
CA THR A 183 22.69 7.72 -11.07
C THR A 183 24.02 7.59 -11.80
N HIS A 184 24.41 6.38 -12.21
CA HIS A 184 25.63 6.16 -12.98
C HIS A 184 25.62 6.89 -14.34
N ASN A 185 24.49 6.87 -15.04
CA ASN A 185 24.33 7.60 -16.30
C ASN A 185 24.39 9.13 -16.10
N SER A 186 23.84 9.62 -14.99
CA SER A 186 23.91 11.04 -14.62
C SER A 186 25.34 11.48 -14.28
N GLU A 187 26.10 10.67 -13.55
CA GLU A 187 27.52 10.92 -13.25
C GLU A 187 28.36 10.97 -14.52
N LYS A 188 28.14 10.04 -15.47
CA LYS A 188 28.81 10.08 -16.79
C LYS A 188 28.47 11.34 -17.58
N ALA A 189 27.23 11.81 -17.53
CA ALA A 189 26.83 13.05 -18.20
C ALA A 189 27.51 14.28 -17.57
N LEU A 190 27.56 14.35 -16.23
CA LEU A 190 28.26 15.42 -15.51
C LEU A 190 29.76 15.41 -15.78
N MET A 191 30.38 14.23 -15.89
CA MET A 191 31.79 14.11 -16.21
C MET A 191 32.10 14.63 -17.63
N ARG A 192 31.25 14.29 -18.61
CA ARG A 192 31.38 14.84 -19.98
C ARG A 192 31.21 16.35 -20.01
N LEU A 193 30.24 16.88 -19.28
CA LEU A 193 30.01 18.32 -19.20
C LEU A 193 31.20 19.06 -18.57
N ASN A 194 31.76 18.53 -17.48
CA ASN A 194 32.95 19.11 -16.86
C ASN A 194 34.15 19.08 -17.80
N GLN A 195 34.35 17.99 -18.54
CA GLN A 195 35.41 17.90 -19.54
C GLN A 195 35.24 18.94 -20.65
N GLU A 196 34.02 19.14 -21.17
CA GLU A 196 33.74 20.20 -22.15
C GLU A 196 33.98 21.61 -21.59
N LEU A 197 33.65 21.85 -20.32
CA LEU A 197 33.89 23.13 -19.65
C LEU A 197 35.38 23.40 -19.49
N GLU A 198 36.18 22.40 -19.14
CA GLU A 198 37.65 22.51 -19.07
C GLU A 198 38.26 22.80 -20.44
N GLU A 199 37.81 22.12 -21.49
CA GLU A 199 38.26 22.37 -22.86
C GLU A 199 37.91 23.79 -23.32
N ARG A 200 36.70 24.29 -22.98
CA ARG A 200 36.30 25.67 -23.28
C ARG A 200 37.13 26.69 -22.49
N ALA A 201 37.44 26.43 -21.23
CA ALA A 201 38.26 27.32 -20.42
C ALA A 201 39.68 27.45 -21.00
N GLN A 202 40.29 26.34 -21.41
CA GLN A 202 41.61 26.33 -22.05
C GLN A 202 41.62 27.10 -23.39
N ARG A 203 40.57 26.95 -24.20
CA ARG A 203 40.42 27.72 -25.45
C ARG A 203 40.36 29.23 -25.17
N LEU A 204 39.58 29.65 -24.18
CA LEU A 204 39.47 31.06 -23.81
C LEU A 204 40.79 31.64 -23.27
N GLU A 205 41.57 30.85 -22.53
CA GLU A 205 42.90 31.28 -22.08
C GLU A 205 43.87 31.43 -23.26
N LEU A 206 43.86 30.51 -24.21
CA LEU A 206 44.66 30.59 -25.42
C LEU A 206 44.31 31.83 -26.26
N ASP A 207 43.02 32.11 -26.42
CA ASP A 207 42.55 33.29 -27.17
C ASP A 207 42.91 34.59 -26.45
N ARG A 208 42.82 34.64 -25.12
CA ARG A 208 43.30 35.80 -24.33
C ARG A 208 44.79 36.03 -24.51
N ALA A 209 45.60 34.97 -24.54
CA ALA A 209 47.04 35.09 -24.76
C ALA A 209 47.36 35.64 -26.16
N ARG A 210 46.67 35.15 -27.20
CA ARG A 210 46.80 35.66 -28.58
C ARG A 210 46.41 37.13 -28.69
N LEU A 211 45.30 37.53 -28.08
CA LEU A 211 44.85 38.93 -28.07
C LEU A 211 45.86 39.84 -27.35
N ALA A 212 46.46 39.39 -26.25
CA ALA A 212 47.50 40.14 -25.55
C ALA A 212 48.77 40.31 -26.39
N GLU A 213 49.16 39.27 -27.13
CA GLU A 213 50.30 39.31 -28.05
C GLU A 213 50.03 40.27 -29.23
N GLN A 214 48.84 40.22 -29.82
CA GLN A 214 48.42 41.17 -30.86
C GLN A 214 48.38 42.62 -30.37
N ALA A 215 47.88 42.86 -29.15
CA ALA A 215 47.89 44.17 -28.53
C ALA A 215 49.33 44.69 -28.32
N SER A 216 50.25 43.82 -27.88
CA SER A 216 51.67 44.18 -27.73
C SER A 216 52.36 44.50 -29.07
N GLN A 217 51.97 43.80 -30.15
CA GLN A 217 52.47 44.09 -31.50
C GLN A 217 51.91 45.41 -32.05
N GLN A 218 50.64 45.74 -31.82
CA GLN A 218 50.07 47.05 -32.16
C GLN A 218 50.75 48.20 -31.40
N GLN A 219 51.08 47.99 -30.12
CA GLN A 219 51.81 48.98 -29.32
C GLN A 219 53.26 49.21 -29.81
N SER A 220 53.89 48.19 -30.40
CA SER A 220 55.21 48.32 -31.05
C SER A 220 55.18 49.06 -32.39
N ILE A 221 54.01 49.16 -33.03
CA ILE A 221 53.81 49.89 -34.30
C ILE A 221 53.54 51.39 -34.04
N GLU A 222 52.99 51.76 -32.87
CA GLU A 222 52.81 53.17 -32.48
C GLU A 222 54.09 53.85 -31.98
N ASP A 223 55.09 53.09 -31.51
CA ASP A 223 56.39 53.62 -31.04
C ASP A 223 57.45 53.83 -32.15
N SER A 224 57.19 53.37 -33.39
CA SER A 224 58.02 53.70 -34.55
C SER A 224 57.42 54.89 -35.32
N GLY A 225 57.76 56.10 -34.87
CA GLY A 225 57.21 57.34 -35.43
C GLY A 225 57.37 57.48 -36.95
N TYR A 226 56.24 57.61 -37.64
CA TYR A 226 56.16 58.31 -38.93
C TYR A 226 54.97 59.28 -38.88
N SER A 227 55.30 60.57 -38.78
CA SER A 227 54.36 61.68 -38.96
C SER A 227 54.38 62.09 -40.43
N GLY A 228 53.24 61.99 -41.10
CA GLY A 228 53.01 62.50 -42.45
C GLY A 228 51.56 62.94 -42.57
N SER A 229 51.35 64.25 -42.52
CA SER A 229 50.04 64.91 -42.60
C SER A 229 49.57 65.09 -44.04
N LEU A 230 48.23 65.07 -44.20
CA LEU A 230 47.39 65.92 -45.06
C LEU A 230 46.79 65.35 -46.36
N LEU A 231 45.48 65.65 -46.48
CA LEU A 231 44.60 65.86 -47.65
C LEU A 231 43.70 64.73 -48.17
N ASP A 232 42.41 64.94 -47.91
CA ASP A 232 41.26 64.88 -48.83
C ASP A 232 41.40 64.02 -50.10
N ILE A 233 40.47 63.10 -50.29
CA ILE A 233 39.59 63.07 -51.48
C ILE A 233 38.29 62.31 -51.15
N GLN A 234 37.21 62.97 -51.56
CA GLN A 234 35.80 62.60 -51.61
C GLN A 234 35.46 61.12 -51.90
N MET A 235 34.32 60.69 -51.33
CA MET A 235 33.57 59.49 -51.70
C MET A 235 33.24 59.42 -53.20
N PRO A 236 33.15 58.22 -53.77
CA PRO A 236 32.15 57.91 -54.77
C PRO A 236 31.17 56.85 -54.27
N SER A 237 29.92 57.07 -54.68
CA SER A 237 28.74 56.24 -54.54
C SER A 237 28.78 54.99 -55.43
N ASP A 238 27.85 54.08 -55.12
CA ASP A 238 27.24 53.09 -56.02
C ASP A 238 27.93 51.71 -56.20
N ILE A 239 27.22 50.73 -55.63
CA ILE A 239 27.16 49.26 -55.85
C ILE A 239 26.96 49.00 -57.37
N PRO A 240 27.52 47.96 -58.05
CA PRO A 240 27.06 46.58 -57.82
C PRO A 240 27.94 45.35 -58.20
N ALA A 241 27.44 44.23 -57.68
CA ALA A 241 27.36 42.88 -58.26
C ALA A 241 28.57 41.93 -58.27
N GLU A 242 28.35 40.87 -57.48
CA GLU A 242 28.52 39.44 -57.80
C GLU A 242 29.84 38.69 -57.55
N SER A 243 29.64 37.60 -56.81
CA SER A 243 30.34 36.31 -56.77
C SER A 243 31.65 36.23 -55.98
N PHE A 244 31.62 35.57 -54.82
CA PHE A 244 31.89 34.12 -54.72
C PHE A 244 31.58 33.61 -53.30
N GLU A 245 31.15 32.35 -53.24
CA GLU A 245 30.59 31.61 -52.09
C GLU A 245 31.61 31.11 -51.04
N GLU A 246 31.02 30.66 -49.91
CA GLU A 246 31.49 29.79 -48.81
C GLU A 246 32.38 30.42 -47.72
N SER A 247 32.12 30.30 -46.41
CA SER A 247 31.20 29.47 -45.61
C SER A 247 30.98 30.13 -44.22
N PRO A 248 29.81 29.95 -43.56
CA PRO A 248 29.48 30.60 -42.29
C PRO A 248 29.73 29.69 -41.09
N ASP A 249 30.22 30.23 -39.98
CA ASP A 249 29.94 29.73 -38.63
C ASP A 249 30.34 30.80 -37.62
N ASP A 250 29.42 31.75 -37.37
CA ASP A 250 29.25 32.36 -36.06
C ASP A 250 27.93 33.14 -36.02
N ALA A 251 27.28 33.08 -34.85
CA ALA A 251 26.08 33.79 -34.42
C ALA A 251 24.71 33.18 -34.80
N ALA A 252 24.16 32.38 -33.86
CA ALA A 252 22.92 32.78 -33.21
C ALA A 252 22.73 32.06 -31.87
N ILE A 253 22.92 32.84 -30.81
CA ILE A 253 22.30 32.60 -29.51
C ILE A 253 20.78 32.77 -29.69
N ALA A 254 20.04 31.78 -29.18
CA ALA A 254 18.72 31.85 -28.57
C ALA A 254 17.69 30.92 -29.20
N GLN A 255 17.09 30.12 -28.30
CA GLN A 255 15.89 29.31 -28.46
C GLN A 255 16.06 28.00 -29.23
N GLU A 256 16.14 26.89 -28.48
CA GLU A 256 15.28 25.73 -28.73
C GLU A 256 15.38 24.74 -27.55
N THR A 257 14.36 24.80 -26.70
CA THR A 257 13.88 23.67 -25.91
C THR A 257 13.25 22.65 -26.87
N SER A 258 13.40 21.36 -26.54
CA SER A 258 12.62 20.24 -27.09
C SER A 258 12.95 19.85 -28.54
N THR A 259 13.74 18.79 -28.72
CA THR A 259 13.35 17.56 -29.45
C THR A 259 14.55 16.59 -29.49
N GLY A 260 14.31 15.31 -29.17
CA GLY A 260 15.38 14.32 -29.14
C GLY A 260 14.98 12.91 -28.68
N ILE A 261 13.75 12.46 -28.93
CA ILE A 261 13.43 11.03 -28.98
C ILE A 261 12.88 10.77 -30.38
N GLN A 262 13.71 10.18 -31.24
CA GLN A 262 13.39 9.07 -32.15
C GLN A 262 14.45 9.01 -33.25
N SER A 263 15.21 7.91 -33.25
CA SER A 263 15.22 6.95 -34.35
C SER A 263 16.53 6.15 -34.27
N LEU A 264 16.40 4.84 -34.09
CA LEU A 264 17.13 3.82 -34.84
C LEU A 264 16.61 2.44 -34.38
N MET A 265 15.44 2.08 -34.90
CA MET A 265 15.14 0.68 -35.21
C MET A 265 15.13 0.55 -36.73
N SER A 266 16.09 -0.19 -37.27
CA SER A 266 15.90 -0.95 -38.51
C SER A 266 17.00 -2.00 -38.68
N SER A 267 16.62 -3.28 -38.55
CA SER A 267 17.13 -4.32 -39.45
C SER A 267 16.26 -5.59 -39.32
N SER A 268 15.70 -5.97 -40.45
CA SER A 268 14.80 -7.10 -40.71
C SER A 268 15.46 -8.49 -40.64
N PRO A 269 14.69 -9.59 -40.68
CA PRO A 269 15.09 -10.92 -40.20
C PRO A 269 15.81 -11.76 -41.26
N ARG A 270 16.63 -12.73 -40.79
CA ARG A 270 17.22 -13.76 -41.64
C ARG A 270 17.00 -15.15 -41.01
N GLU A 271 16.27 -15.99 -41.73
CA GLU A 271 16.17 -17.43 -41.47
C GLU A 271 17.54 -18.09 -41.64
N THR A 272 17.89 -19.03 -40.76
CA THR A 272 18.71 -20.20 -41.11
C THR A 272 18.46 -21.35 -40.15
N THR A 273 18.15 -22.47 -40.78
CA THR A 273 17.98 -23.84 -40.27
C THR A 273 19.32 -24.42 -39.83
N GLY A 274 19.37 -25.22 -38.75
CA GLY A 274 20.43 -26.25 -38.60
C GLY A 274 21.00 -26.53 -37.20
N GLN A 275 20.59 -27.67 -36.64
CA GLN A 275 21.41 -28.66 -35.90
C GLN A 275 22.06 -28.32 -34.53
N ARG A 276 21.35 -28.74 -33.47
CA ARG A 276 21.73 -29.78 -32.49
C ARG A 276 23.23 -30.06 -32.27
N THR A 277 23.77 -29.64 -31.13
CA THR A 277 24.82 -30.38 -30.38
C THR A 277 24.61 -30.23 -28.86
N SER A 278 25.19 -31.15 -28.10
CA SER A 278 24.76 -31.63 -26.79
C SER A 278 25.87 -31.54 -25.74
N ARG A 279 25.52 -31.01 -24.54
CA ARG A 279 26.10 -31.28 -23.18
C ARG A 279 27.62 -31.01 -22.95
N PRO A 280 28.15 -30.98 -21.70
CA PRO A 280 27.64 -31.49 -20.40
C PRO A 280 27.61 -30.46 -19.23
N SER A 281 26.65 -30.53 -18.31
CA SER A 281 26.74 -31.17 -16.98
C SER A 281 28.08 -30.96 -16.25
N SER A 282 28.07 -30.10 -15.22
CA SER A 282 28.99 -30.22 -14.10
C SER A 282 28.21 -30.28 -12.79
N ASN A 283 28.26 -31.47 -12.18
CA ASN A 283 27.89 -31.74 -10.80
C ASN A 283 28.86 -31.01 -9.87
N LYS A 284 28.35 -30.21 -8.94
CA LYS A 284 29.03 -29.96 -7.66
C LYS A 284 28.09 -30.34 -6.53
N THR A 285 28.28 -31.57 -6.07
CA THR A 285 27.83 -32.10 -4.79
C THR A 285 28.62 -31.43 -3.68
N ILE A 286 27.96 -30.70 -2.78
CA ILE A 286 28.50 -30.37 -1.45
C ILE A 286 27.52 -30.92 -0.41
N LYS A 287 28.14 -31.52 0.60
CA LYS A 287 27.64 -32.52 1.54
C LYS A 287 26.57 -31.99 2.49
N SER A 288 25.64 -32.89 2.80
CA SER A 288 24.74 -32.84 3.95
C SER A 288 25.52 -32.88 5.27
N SER A 289 25.28 -31.91 6.15
CA SER A 289 25.44 -32.07 7.60
C SER A 289 24.08 -31.82 8.25
N SER A 290 23.45 -32.91 8.64
CA SER A 290 22.24 -32.97 9.46
C SER A 290 22.53 -32.50 10.88
N SER A 291 21.75 -31.55 11.38
CA SER A 291 21.15 -31.58 12.74
C SER A 291 20.39 -30.29 13.01
N LEU A 292 19.15 -30.22 12.52
CA LEU A 292 18.12 -29.39 13.12
C LEU A 292 16.97 -30.33 13.51
N PRO A 293 16.43 -30.21 14.73
CA PRO A 293 15.43 -31.14 15.22
C PRO A 293 14.14 -31.03 14.40
N PRO A 294 13.32 -32.10 14.33
CA PRO A 294 12.03 -32.04 13.69
C PRO A 294 11.17 -30.99 14.43
N LEU A 295 10.75 -29.95 13.71
CA LEU A 295 9.72 -29.01 14.16
C LEU A 295 8.40 -29.78 14.29
N GLY A 296 8.22 -30.38 15.46
CA GLY A 296 7.11 -31.24 15.78
C GLY A 296 7.22 -31.72 17.22
N GLN A 297 7.10 -30.80 18.18
CA GLN A 297 6.49 -31.03 19.51
C GLN A 297 6.47 -29.80 20.44
N HIS A 298 7.14 -28.68 20.11
CA HIS A 298 7.12 -27.46 20.96
C HIS A 298 6.14 -26.35 20.53
N ALA A 299 5.25 -26.60 19.57
CA ALA A 299 4.19 -25.63 19.20
C ALA A 299 2.92 -25.73 20.07
N LEU A 300 2.95 -26.52 21.15
CA LEU A 300 1.78 -26.84 21.99
C LEU A 300 1.98 -26.60 23.50
N GLU A 301 3.06 -25.91 23.90
CA GLU A 301 3.26 -25.50 25.29
C GLU A 301 3.60 -24.00 25.32
N TRP A 302 2.59 -23.15 25.20
CA TRP A 302 2.67 -21.73 25.55
C TRP A 302 1.35 -21.23 26.13
N GLU A 303 0.78 -22.03 27.04
CA GLU A 303 -0.17 -21.56 28.04
C GLU A 303 0.49 -21.69 29.41
N GLU A 304 0.19 -20.72 30.28
CA GLU A 304 0.61 -20.59 31.68
C GLU A 304 2.00 -20.00 31.95
N ASN A 305 2.07 -18.66 32.02
CA ASN A 305 2.49 -17.95 33.24
C ASN A 305 2.34 -16.43 33.07
N VAL A 306 1.09 -15.96 33.03
CA VAL A 306 0.77 -14.59 33.43
C VAL A 306 0.05 -14.72 34.77
N ASN A 307 0.70 -14.31 35.86
CA ASN A 307 0.10 -14.34 37.19
C ASN A 307 -0.94 -13.21 37.30
N PHE A 308 -2.15 -13.47 36.78
CA PHE A 308 -3.29 -12.56 36.81
C PHE A 308 -3.74 -12.20 38.23
N GLN A 309 -3.38 -12.98 39.25
CA GLN A 309 -3.73 -12.69 40.64
C GLN A 309 -2.86 -11.57 41.22
N ALA A 310 -1.55 -11.58 40.92
CA ALA A 310 -0.65 -10.50 41.34
C ALA A 310 -1.02 -9.14 40.70
N LEU A 311 -1.47 -9.16 39.44
CA LEU A 311 -1.93 -7.96 38.74
C LEU A 311 -3.28 -7.43 39.27
N LYS A 312 -4.21 -8.34 39.64
CA LYS A 312 -5.48 -7.95 40.28
C LYS A 312 -5.24 -7.28 41.63
N THR A 313 -4.30 -7.77 42.45
CA THR A 313 -4.00 -7.15 43.75
C THR A 313 -3.49 -5.71 43.60
N ILE A 314 -2.59 -5.46 42.65
CA ILE A 314 -2.03 -4.11 42.40
C ILE A 314 -3.11 -3.14 41.89
N LEU A 315 -4.01 -3.61 41.02
CA LEU A 315 -5.12 -2.80 40.49
C LEU A 315 -6.21 -2.53 41.54
N THR A 316 -6.43 -3.46 42.47
CA THR A 316 -7.41 -3.28 43.56
C THR A 316 -6.88 -2.33 44.63
N GLU A 317 -5.58 -2.33 44.90
CA GLU A 317 -4.93 -1.39 45.83
C GLU A 317 -4.94 0.06 45.32
N GLN A 318 -4.88 0.28 44.00
CA GLN A 318 -4.95 1.63 43.43
C GLN A 318 -6.38 2.19 43.32
N ASN A 319 -7.40 1.34 43.21
CA ASN A 319 -8.81 1.77 43.18
C ASN A 319 -9.40 2.01 44.58
N SER A 320 -8.79 1.47 45.63
CA SER A 320 -9.24 1.67 47.02
C SER A 320 -8.95 3.07 47.57
N ALA A 321 -8.14 3.88 46.87
CA ALA A 321 -7.79 5.25 47.26
C ALA A 321 -8.76 6.34 46.75
N VAL A 322 -9.82 5.96 46.01
CA VAL A 322 -10.75 6.92 45.38
C VAL A 322 -12.18 6.85 45.96
N GLU A 323 -12.51 5.85 46.78
CA GLU A 323 -13.88 5.64 47.29
C GLU A 323 -14.15 6.20 48.71
N SER A 324 -13.24 6.98 49.29
CA SER A 324 -13.46 7.57 50.63
C SER A 324 -13.98 9.01 50.56
N GLU A 325 -15.05 9.30 49.79
CA GLU A 325 -15.72 10.61 49.88
C GLU A 325 -17.15 10.64 49.29
N SER A 326 -18.03 9.71 49.66
CA SER A 326 -19.49 9.99 49.65
C SER A 326 -20.29 8.90 50.37
N GLN A 327 -20.38 8.98 51.70
CA GLN A 327 -21.44 8.31 52.46
C GLN A 327 -22.05 9.27 53.46
N THR A 328 -23.22 9.83 53.13
CA THR A 328 -24.29 10.09 54.09
C THR A 328 -25.65 10.15 53.38
N ASN A 329 -26.63 9.45 53.97
CA ASN A 329 -28.10 9.51 53.77
C ASN A 329 -28.76 8.53 52.79
N GLY A 330 -29.05 7.32 53.28
CA GLY A 330 -30.40 6.96 53.75
C GLY A 330 -31.56 6.86 52.74
N GLY A 331 -31.78 5.64 52.23
CA GLY A 331 -33.09 4.96 52.19
C GLY A 331 -34.24 5.54 51.36
N ALA A 332 -34.50 4.96 50.18
CA ALA A 332 -35.86 4.61 49.72
C ALA A 332 -35.76 3.68 48.50
N THR A 333 -36.54 2.61 48.51
CA THR A 333 -36.82 1.71 47.38
C THR A 333 -37.33 2.50 46.18
N GLY A 334 -36.53 2.57 45.12
CA GLY A 334 -36.90 3.15 43.84
C GLY A 334 -36.02 2.57 42.74
N THR A 335 -36.66 1.95 41.76
CA THR A 335 -36.07 1.41 40.53
C THR A 335 -35.02 2.37 39.97
N ALA A 336 -33.74 2.01 40.06
CA ALA A 336 -32.67 2.72 39.40
C ALA A 336 -32.79 2.44 37.89
N ILE A 337 -33.50 3.30 37.17
CA ILE A 337 -33.38 3.40 35.72
C ILE A 337 -31.95 3.87 35.45
N THR A 338 -31.04 2.93 35.24
CA THR A 338 -29.68 3.21 34.78
C THR A 338 -29.79 3.76 33.35
N ASN A 339 -29.54 5.06 33.20
CA ASN A 339 -29.53 5.79 31.94
C ASN A 339 -28.35 5.31 31.06
N GLN A 340 -28.46 4.10 30.51
CA GLN A 340 -27.43 3.45 29.71
C GLN A 340 -27.76 3.63 28.23
N LEU A 341 -26.82 4.18 27.45
CA LEU A 341 -27.01 4.47 26.02
C LEU A 341 -27.40 3.25 25.17
N THR A 342 -27.04 2.04 25.58
CA THR A 342 -27.34 0.81 24.85
C THR A 342 -27.19 -0.43 25.74
N THR A 343 -27.75 -1.56 25.31
CA THR A 343 -27.59 -2.88 25.95
C THR A 343 -26.66 -3.79 25.14
N PRO A 344 -26.02 -4.81 25.77
CA PRO A 344 -25.23 -5.80 25.05
C PRO A 344 -25.99 -6.50 23.92
N ASP A 345 -27.28 -6.79 24.11
CA ASP A 345 -28.14 -7.41 23.09
C ASP A 345 -28.30 -6.53 21.85
N GLN A 346 -28.52 -5.23 22.04
CA GLN A 346 -28.57 -4.26 20.94
C GLN A 346 -27.23 -4.23 20.19
N VAL A 347 -26.11 -4.14 20.91
CA VAL A 347 -24.78 -4.10 20.27
C VAL A 347 -24.49 -5.38 19.49
N SER A 348 -24.83 -6.55 20.04
CA SER A 348 -24.68 -7.84 19.35
C SER A 348 -25.49 -7.87 18.05
N GLN A 349 -26.73 -7.38 18.07
CA GLN A 349 -27.58 -7.28 16.88
C GLN A 349 -27.08 -6.25 15.86
N ILE A 350 -26.59 -5.09 16.30
CA ILE A 350 -26.05 -4.04 15.42
C ILE A 350 -24.80 -4.57 14.70
N LEU A 351 -23.86 -5.13 15.45
CA LEU A 351 -22.54 -5.50 14.96
C LEU A 351 -22.44 -6.91 14.38
N GLU A 352 -23.46 -7.76 14.58
CA GLU A 352 -23.45 -9.18 14.19
C GLU A 352 -22.28 -9.94 14.83
N CYS A 353 -22.11 -9.77 16.15
CA CYS A 353 -21.01 -10.34 16.91
C CYS A 353 -21.53 -11.07 18.17
N SER A 354 -20.62 -11.80 18.85
CA SER A 354 -20.97 -12.61 20.02
C SER A 354 -21.63 -11.76 21.12
N LEU A 355 -22.77 -12.24 21.61
CA LEU A 355 -23.44 -11.63 22.75
C LEU A 355 -22.59 -11.70 24.02
N GLU A 356 -21.80 -12.77 24.19
CA GLU A 356 -20.90 -12.92 25.34
C GLU A 356 -19.78 -11.88 25.31
N ASP A 357 -19.20 -11.61 24.14
CA ASP A 357 -18.21 -10.55 23.96
C ASP A 357 -18.83 -9.19 24.28
N CYS A 358 -20.05 -8.92 23.80
CA CYS A 358 -20.75 -7.67 24.10
C CYS A 358 -20.99 -7.49 25.61
N LYS A 359 -21.41 -8.56 26.31
CA LYS A 359 -21.61 -8.53 27.77
C LYS A 359 -20.31 -8.28 28.52
N THR A 360 -19.21 -8.84 28.04
CA THR A 360 -17.89 -8.74 28.67
C THR A 360 -17.28 -7.34 28.48
N TYR A 361 -17.32 -6.81 27.25
CA TYR A 361 -16.51 -5.66 26.88
C TYR A 361 -17.25 -4.31 26.82
N LEU A 362 -18.56 -4.33 26.57
CA LEU A 362 -19.35 -3.09 26.46
C LEU A 362 -19.31 -2.23 27.73
N PRO A 363 -19.40 -2.77 28.96
CA PRO A 363 -19.36 -1.95 30.17
C PRO A 363 -18.07 -1.13 30.27
N GLY A 364 -16.92 -1.73 29.95
CA GLY A 364 -15.62 -1.06 29.95
C GLY A 364 -15.54 0.09 28.93
N ILE A 365 -16.08 -0.12 27.73
CA ILE A 365 -16.15 0.91 26.69
C ILE A 365 -17.03 2.08 27.14
N LEU A 366 -18.22 1.80 27.69
CA LEU A 366 -19.13 2.84 28.17
C LEU A 366 -18.53 3.63 29.35
N ASN A 367 -17.81 2.95 30.26
CA ASN A 367 -17.10 3.62 31.36
C ASN A 367 -15.96 4.49 30.85
N ALA A 368 -15.20 4.03 29.86
CA ALA A 368 -14.17 4.85 29.21
C ALA A 368 -14.77 6.08 28.53
N MET A 369 -15.90 5.94 27.82
CA MET A 369 -16.60 7.09 27.24
C MET A 369 -17.01 8.13 28.29
N LYS A 370 -17.49 7.70 29.45
CA LYS A 370 -17.80 8.59 30.59
C LYS A 370 -16.55 9.28 31.12
N LYS A 371 -15.48 8.51 31.38
CA LYS A 371 -14.20 9.04 31.89
C LYS A 371 -13.61 10.14 31.01
N TYR A 372 -13.81 10.04 29.70
CA TYR A 372 -13.30 11.00 28.73
C TYR A 372 -14.35 12.04 28.28
N ASP A 373 -15.50 12.17 28.95
CA ASP A 373 -16.56 13.14 28.62
C ASP A 373 -17.07 13.06 27.17
N ILE A 374 -17.10 11.86 26.61
CA ILE A 374 -17.60 11.60 25.25
C ILE A 374 -18.81 10.65 25.27
N TYR A 375 -19.54 10.63 26.39
CA TYR A 375 -20.71 9.79 26.60
C TYR A 375 -21.94 10.33 25.84
N ASP A 376 -21.97 10.06 24.53
CA ASP A 376 -22.99 10.51 23.60
C ASP A 376 -23.38 9.40 22.62
N GLY A 377 -24.65 9.37 22.20
CA GLY A 377 -25.18 8.34 21.31
C GLY A 377 -24.55 8.36 19.91
N SER A 378 -24.26 9.54 19.38
CA SER A 378 -23.61 9.67 18.06
C SER A 378 -22.14 9.23 18.13
N VAL A 379 -21.47 9.54 19.24
CA VAL A 379 -20.10 9.05 19.49
C VAL A 379 -20.09 7.52 19.65
N LEU A 380 -21.07 6.95 20.35
CA LEU A 380 -21.23 5.50 20.49
C LEU A 380 -21.37 4.82 19.12
N ILE A 381 -22.19 5.38 18.23
CA ILE A 381 -22.34 4.87 16.85
C ILE A 381 -20.98 4.83 16.12
N GLY A 382 -20.21 5.92 16.18
CA GLY A 382 -18.88 6.01 15.58
C GLY A 382 -17.87 5.02 16.19
N LEU A 383 -17.96 4.79 17.50
CA LEU A 383 -17.15 3.81 18.24
C LEU A 383 -17.47 2.38 17.81
N LEU A 384 -18.75 1.99 17.82
CA LEU A 384 -19.19 0.65 17.44
C LEU A 384 -18.78 0.32 16.00
N ALA A 385 -19.00 1.24 15.06
CA ALA A 385 -18.61 1.06 13.67
C ALA A 385 -17.09 0.95 13.50
N THR A 386 -16.32 1.72 14.26
CA THR A 386 -14.85 1.63 14.27
C THR A 386 -14.38 0.28 14.81
N ILE A 387 -14.85 -0.12 16.01
CA ILE A 387 -14.49 -1.41 16.63
C ILE A 387 -14.76 -2.57 15.66
N ARG A 388 -15.90 -2.55 14.99
CA ARG A 388 -16.30 -3.63 14.08
C ARG A 388 -15.33 -3.82 12.92
N ILE A 389 -14.81 -2.73 12.37
CA ILE A 389 -13.83 -2.80 11.27
C ILE A 389 -12.47 -3.23 11.77
N GLU A 390 -12.00 -2.61 12.84
CA GLU A 390 -10.63 -2.80 13.31
C GLU A 390 -10.43 -4.17 13.96
N THR A 391 -11.48 -4.72 14.59
CA THR A 391 -11.38 -6.00 15.31
C THR A 391 -12.04 -7.17 14.59
N GLY A 392 -12.93 -6.91 13.62
CA GLY A 392 -13.74 -7.97 13.02
C GLY A 392 -14.71 -8.64 14.01
N GLY A 393 -14.89 -8.08 15.21
CA GLY A 393 -15.72 -8.60 16.29
C GLY A 393 -16.03 -7.49 17.30
N PHE A 394 -15.94 -7.81 18.60
CA PHE A 394 -16.11 -6.83 19.68
C PHE A 394 -15.08 -6.95 20.81
N LYS A 395 -14.04 -7.75 20.59
CA LYS A 395 -12.93 -7.97 21.53
C LYS A 395 -11.68 -7.22 21.07
N PRO A 396 -10.78 -6.79 21.97
CA PRO A 396 -9.45 -6.31 21.58
C PRO A 396 -8.70 -7.39 20.79
N VAL A 397 -7.99 -7.00 19.74
CA VAL A 397 -7.22 -7.94 18.91
C VAL A 397 -5.81 -7.41 18.66
N HIS A 398 -4.88 -8.32 18.40
CA HIS A 398 -3.60 -7.99 17.82
C HIS A 398 -3.76 -7.82 16.30
N GLU A 399 -2.89 -7.03 15.71
CA GLU A 399 -2.78 -6.96 14.26
C GLU A 399 -2.45 -8.33 13.70
N TRP A 400 -3.26 -8.80 12.77
CA TRP A 400 -3.08 -10.10 12.14
C TRP A 400 -1.74 -10.16 11.40
N GLY A 401 -0.87 -11.06 11.85
CA GLY A 401 0.48 -11.24 11.31
C GLY A 401 1.38 -11.91 12.34
N GLY A 402 2.55 -12.38 11.90
CA GLY A 402 3.63 -12.81 12.79
C GLY A 402 4.73 -11.75 12.86
N GLU A 403 5.81 -12.05 13.59
CA GLU A 403 6.97 -11.15 13.71
C GLU A 403 7.51 -10.70 12.34
N SER A 404 7.53 -11.59 11.35
CA SER A 404 7.97 -11.29 9.99
C SER A 404 7.13 -10.20 9.31
N TYR A 405 5.82 -10.16 9.57
CA TYR A 405 4.93 -9.13 9.05
C TYR A 405 5.12 -7.80 9.80
N TRP A 406 5.25 -7.84 11.12
CA TRP A 406 5.43 -6.63 11.94
C TRP A 406 6.79 -5.96 11.75
N LYS A 407 7.80 -6.66 11.21
CA LYS A 407 9.07 -6.06 10.76
C LYS A 407 8.90 -4.93 9.74
N ARG A 408 7.75 -4.84 9.06
CA ARG A 408 7.44 -3.69 8.19
C ARG A 408 7.37 -2.34 8.93
N TYR A 409 7.21 -2.39 10.26
CA TYR A 409 7.18 -1.21 11.13
C TYR A 409 8.56 -0.86 11.67
N GLU A 410 9.57 -1.67 11.37
CA GLU A 410 10.95 -1.41 11.76
C GLU A 410 11.47 -0.13 11.08
N GLU A 411 12.31 0.62 11.79
CA GLU A 411 12.95 1.86 11.31
C GLU A 411 11.98 2.97 10.84
N ARG A 412 10.68 2.84 11.13
CA ARG A 412 9.68 3.86 10.86
C ARG A 412 9.77 4.99 11.89
N ALA A 413 10.58 5.99 11.56
CA ALA A 413 10.75 7.21 12.36
C ALA A 413 9.42 7.94 12.62
N ASP A 414 8.48 7.90 11.67
CA ASP A 414 7.15 8.50 11.80
C ASP A 414 6.28 7.82 12.87
N LEU A 415 6.55 6.55 13.19
CA LEU A 415 5.93 5.78 14.26
C LEU A 415 6.74 5.79 15.57
N GLY A 416 7.90 6.45 15.56
CA GLY A 416 8.87 6.45 16.65
C GLY A 416 9.63 5.12 16.82
N ASN A 417 9.54 4.22 15.84
CA ASN A 417 10.24 2.94 15.83
C ASN A 417 11.67 3.16 15.30
N VAL A 418 12.54 3.63 16.19
CA VAL A 418 13.92 4.04 15.86
C VAL A 418 14.97 3.09 16.45
N ARG A 419 14.55 2.08 17.20
CA ARG A 419 15.43 1.07 17.79
C ARG A 419 15.15 -0.31 17.19
N PRO A 420 16.20 -1.13 17.00
CA PRO A 420 16.03 -2.51 16.57
C PRO A 420 15.02 -3.28 17.43
N GLY A 421 14.03 -3.89 16.78
CA GLY A 421 12.95 -4.67 17.39
C GLY A 421 11.71 -3.85 17.75
N ASP A 422 11.72 -2.52 17.57
CA ASP A 422 10.56 -1.68 17.85
C ASP A 422 9.35 -2.04 16.96
N GLY A 423 9.58 -2.45 15.70
CA GLY A 423 8.49 -2.77 14.77
C GLY A 423 7.65 -3.96 15.24
N VAL A 424 8.31 -5.04 15.67
CA VAL A 424 7.67 -6.23 16.25
C VAL A 424 7.05 -5.92 17.61
N LYS A 425 7.79 -5.20 18.46
CA LYS A 425 7.34 -4.88 19.83
C LYS A 425 6.07 -4.03 19.83
N TYR A 426 6.00 -3.00 18.99
CA TYR A 426 4.91 -2.03 18.95
C TYR A 426 3.99 -2.20 17.73
N HIS A 427 3.65 -3.46 17.39
CA HIS A 427 2.61 -3.76 16.41
C HIS A 427 1.20 -3.34 16.87
N GLY A 428 0.23 -3.33 15.96
CA GLY A 428 -1.15 -2.92 16.26
C GLY A 428 -1.80 -3.76 17.35
N ARG A 429 -2.36 -3.12 18.39
CA ARG A 429 -3.14 -3.79 19.45
C ARG A 429 -4.42 -3.03 19.79
N GLY A 430 -5.38 -3.75 20.36
CA GLY A 430 -6.59 -3.17 20.93
C GLY A 430 -7.66 -2.79 19.91
N TYR A 431 -8.68 -2.06 20.36
CA TYR A 431 -9.85 -1.70 19.57
C TYR A 431 -9.55 -0.75 18.41
N ILE A 432 -8.47 0.02 18.50
CA ILE A 432 -8.07 1.05 17.52
C ILE A 432 -6.80 0.67 16.76
N GLN A 433 -6.26 -0.54 16.96
CA GLN A 433 -4.99 -1.00 16.38
C GLN A 433 -3.84 -0.03 16.64
N LEU A 434 -3.59 0.29 17.91
CA LEU A 434 -2.52 1.21 18.33
C LEU A 434 -1.16 0.67 17.88
N THR A 435 -0.45 1.41 17.03
CA THR A 435 0.79 0.95 16.37
C THR A 435 1.90 1.99 16.53
N GLY A 436 3.13 1.55 16.81
CA GLY A 436 4.32 2.40 16.87
C GLY A 436 4.67 2.90 18.27
N ARG A 437 5.96 2.84 18.62
CA ARG A 437 6.52 3.23 19.93
C ARG A 437 6.07 4.61 20.39
N ALA A 438 6.02 5.59 19.49
CA ALA A 438 5.60 6.95 19.82
C ALA A 438 4.14 6.98 20.32
N ASN A 439 3.27 6.17 19.72
CA ASN A 439 1.86 6.09 20.12
C ASN A 439 1.71 5.34 21.45
N TYR A 440 2.39 4.23 21.65
CA TYR A 440 2.40 3.52 22.94
C TYR A 440 2.90 4.43 24.07
N SER A 441 4.00 5.16 23.88
CA SER A 441 4.50 6.14 24.85
C SER A 441 3.48 7.26 25.14
N THR A 442 2.88 7.81 24.09
CA THR A 442 1.94 8.93 24.20
C THR A 442 0.67 8.55 24.94
N TYR A 443 0.02 7.45 24.54
CA TYR A 443 -1.21 6.99 25.19
C TYR A 443 -0.92 6.40 26.57
N GLY A 444 0.22 5.73 26.76
CA GLY A 444 0.63 5.25 28.07
C GLY A 444 0.72 6.37 29.11
N LYS A 445 1.42 7.46 28.75
CA LYS A 445 1.52 8.66 29.61
C LYS A 445 0.16 9.29 29.92
N LYS A 446 -0.74 9.35 28.94
CA LYS A 446 -2.09 9.92 29.12
C LYS A 446 -2.97 9.08 30.03
N LEU A 447 -2.85 7.76 29.93
CA LEU A 447 -3.63 6.82 30.73
C LEU A 447 -3.01 6.59 32.12
N GLY A 448 -1.74 6.96 32.32
CA GLY A 448 -0.97 6.61 33.51
C GLY A 448 -0.55 5.13 33.54
N VAL A 449 -0.46 4.48 32.37
CA VAL A 449 -0.14 3.07 32.20
C VAL A 449 1.15 2.92 31.39
N ASP A 450 2.07 2.07 31.82
CA ASP A 450 3.34 1.87 31.12
C ASP A 450 3.20 1.01 29.85
N LEU A 451 2.58 1.59 28.82
CA LEU A 451 2.41 0.97 27.50
C LEU A 451 3.73 0.90 26.70
N GLU A 452 4.71 1.75 27.00
CA GLU A 452 6.01 1.71 26.31
C GLU A 452 6.89 0.56 26.86
N GLY A 453 6.95 0.41 28.18
CA GLY A 453 7.60 -0.72 28.82
C GLY A 453 6.88 -2.03 28.53
N ASN A 454 5.53 -2.03 28.69
CA ASN A 454 4.67 -3.21 28.60
C ASN A 454 3.55 -3.04 27.55
N PRO A 455 3.87 -3.15 26.24
CA PRO A 455 2.90 -2.89 25.16
C PRO A 455 1.72 -3.87 25.13
N ASP A 456 1.86 -5.08 25.68
CA ASP A 456 0.75 -6.05 25.73
C ASP A 456 -0.41 -5.59 26.62
N LEU A 457 -0.20 -4.61 27.51
CA LEU A 457 -1.28 -3.96 28.24
C LEU A 457 -2.30 -3.29 27.31
N ALA A 458 -1.94 -2.94 26.06
CA ALA A 458 -2.90 -2.43 25.08
C ALA A 458 -3.95 -3.47 24.63
N MET A 459 -3.77 -4.75 24.99
CA MET A 459 -4.75 -5.82 24.79
C MET A 459 -5.67 -6.03 25.98
N ASP A 460 -5.32 -5.50 27.16
CA ASP A 460 -6.23 -5.50 28.29
C ASP A 460 -7.51 -4.75 27.90
N PRO A 461 -8.71 -5.33 28.11
CA PRO A 461 -9.94 -4.71 27.65
C PRO A 461 -10.21 -3.33 28.23
N GLU A 462 -9.84 -3.08 29.49
CA GLU A 462 -10.05 -1.78 30.14
C GLU A 462 -9.07 -0.74 29.61
N VAL A 463 -7.80 -1.12 29.46
CA VAL A 463 -6.77 -0.24 28.89
C VAL A 463 -7.10 0.07 27.42
N SER A 464 -7.46 -0.94 26.62
CA SER A 464 -7.86 -0.80 25.22
C SER A 464 -9.07 0.13 25.07
N ALA A 465 -10.09 -0.01 25.93
CA ALA A 465 -11.25 0.88 25.95
C ALA A 465 -10.86 2.33 26.27
N GLN A 466 -9.94 2.53 27.23
CA GLN A 466 -9.44 3.85 27.57
C GLN A 466 -8.60 4.48 26.44
N VAL A 467 -7.75 3.71 25.77
CA VAL A 467 -6.99 4.17 24.60
C VAL A 467 -7.96 4.61 23.50
N LEU A 468 -8.98 3.80 23.22
CA LEU A 468 -10.01 4.09 22.22
C LEU A 468 -10.74 5.40 22.52
N ALA A 469 -11.24 5.57 23.75
CA ALA A 469 -11.96 6.77 24.15
C ALA A 469 -11.06 8.02 24.16
N CYS A 470 -9.83 7.90 24.66
CA CYS A 470 -8.84 8.98 24.62
C CYS A 470 -8.52 9.39 23.18
N TYR A 471 -8.32 8.43 22.28
CA TYR A 471 -8.08 8.67 20.86
C TYR A 471 -9.24 9.45 20.24
N PHE A 472 -10.48 9.02 20.51
CA PHE A 472 -11.67 9.66 19.96
C PHE A 472 -11.85 11.11 20.41
N LYS A 473 -11.57 11.40 21.69
CA LYS A 473 -11.63 12.75 22.26
C LYS A 473 -10.58 13.64 21.60
N GLU A 474 -9.32 13.22 21.64
CA GLU A 474 -8.19 14.08 21.27
C GLU A 474 -8.09 14.36 19.78
N ARG A 475 -8.40 13.37 18.94
CA ARG A 475 -8.36 13.52 17.49
C ARG A 475 -9.60 14.22 16.91
N GLY A 476 -10.53 14.66 17.76
CA GLY A 476 -11.79 15.31 17.33
C GLY A 476 -12.75 14.35 16.62
N VAL A 477 -12.58 13.03 16.83
CA VAL A 477 -13.47 12.01 16.25
C VAL A 477 -14.85 12.07 16.89
N ALA A 478 -14.89 12.28 18.22
CA ALA A 478 -16.14 12.48 18.94
C ALA A 478 -16.94 13.67 18.37
N THR A 479 -16.27 14.81 18.13
CA THR A 479 -16.89 15.99 17.52
C THR A 479 -17.39 15.72 16.10
N ALA A 480 -16.63 14.99 15.29
CA ALA A 480 -17.06 14.62 13.94
C ALA A 480 -18.28 13.68 13.95
N ALA A 481 -18.33 12.75 14.92
CA ALA A 481 -19.47 11.87 15.10
C ALA A 481 -20.72 12.63 15.54
N GLN A 482 -20.58 13.57 16.48
CA GLN A 482 -21.67 14.45 16.94
C GLN A 482 -22.22 15.34 15.83
N SER A 483 -21.39 15.77 14.86
CA SER A 483 -21.83 16.51 13.69
C SER A 483 -22.39 15.63 12.56
N GLY A 484 -22.45 14.30 12.76
CA GLY A 484 -22.87 13.34 11.73
C GLY A 484 -21.91 13.21 10.53
N ASP A 485 -20.66 13.71 10.65
CA ASP A 485 -19.66 13.63 9.59
C ASP A 485 -18.90 12.31 9.66
N TRP A 486 -19.60 11.23 9.27
CA TRP A 486 -19.07 9.87 9.31
C TRP A 486 -17.84 9.68 8.42
N ARG A 487 -17.72 10.45 7.33
CA ARG A 487 -16.54 10.44 6.46
C ARG A 487 -15.32 10.99 7.19
N LYS A 488 -15.47 12.09 7.92
CA LYS A 488 -14.40 12.65 8.74
C LYS A 488 -14.05 11.73 9.91
N VAL A 489 -15.03 11.08 10.55
CA VAL A 489 -14.79 10.03 11.56
C VAL A 489 -13.84 8.96 11.01
N ARG A 490 -14.16 8.36 9.84
CA ARG A 490 -13.30 7.31 9.26
C ARG A 490 -11.91 7.83 8.86
N LYS A 491 -11.85 9.03 8.27
CA LYS A 491 -10.58 9.65 7.86
C LYS A 491 -9.66 9.93 9.06
N LEU A 492 -10.21 10.37 10.20
CA LEU A 492 -9.44 10.64 11.41
C LEU A 492 -8.92 9.37 12.10
N VAL A 493 -9.64 8.25 11.97
CA VAL A 493 -9.22 6.96 12.54
C VAL A 493 -8.19 6.26 11.64
N ASN A 494 -8.43 6.19 10.33
CA ASN A 494 -7.66 5.35 9.41
C ASN A 494 -6.70 6.13 8.49
N GLY A 495 -6.76 7.47 8.49
CA GLY A 495 -6.03 8.31 7.53
C GLY A 495 -6.65 8.34 6.13
N GLY A 496 -7.74 7.60 5.90
CA GLY A 496 -8.42 7.47 4.62
C GLY A 496 -9.81 6.85 4.73
N TYR A 497 -10.26 6.19 3.67
CA TYR A 497 -11.60 5.58 3.57
C TYR A 497 -11.54 4.05 3.38
N HIS A 498 -10.47 3.40 3.83
CA HIS A 498 -10.39 1.94 3.76
C HIS A 498 -11.48 1.31 4.63
N GLY A 499 -12.20 0.34 4.07
CA GLY A 499 -13.36 -0.31 4.71
C GLY A 499 -14.61 0.58 4.82
N TRP A 500 -14.72 1.66 4.03
CA TRP A 500 -15.85 2.59 4.10
C TRP A 500 -17.22 1.92 3.94
N ASP A 501 -17.33 0.96 3.03
CA ASP A 501 -18.55 0.18 2.80
C ASP A 501 -19.01 -0.59 4.04
N VAL A 502 -18.05 -1.18 4.76
CA VAL A 502 -18.32 -1.85 6.04
C VAL A 502 -18.65 -0.82 7.12
N PHE A 503 -17.89 0.28 7.19
CA PHE A 503 -18.12 1.36 8.15
C PHE A 503 -19.52 1.96 8.04
N SER A 504 -19.90 2.41 6.84
CA SER A 504 -21.18 3.05 6.61
C SER A 504 -22.34 2.10 6.90
N LYS A 505 -22.22 0.83 6.52
CA LYS A 505 -23.23 -0.20 6.85
C LYS A 505 -23.50 -0.27 8.35
N TYR A 506 -22.47 -0.29 9.19
CA TYR A 506 -22.65 -0.42 10.63
C TYR A 506 -23.05 0.91 11.30
N VAL A 507 -22.64 2.05 10.75
CA VAL A 507 -23.19 3.36 11.15
C VAL A 507 -24.69 3.42 10.90
N GLU A 508 -25.16 3.08 9.70
CA GLU A 508 -26.58 3.09 9.34
C GLU A 508 -27.41 2.18 10.25
N ARG A 509 -26.89 0.98 10.56
CA ARG A 509 -27.56 0.05 11.49
C ARG A 509 -27.61 0.58 12.91
N ALA A 510 -26.52 1.16 13.39
CA ALA A 510 -26.47 1.71 14.74
C ALA A 510 -27.38 2.93 14.87
N GLN A 511 -27.42 3.80 13.85
CA GLN A 511 -28.38 4.91 13.77
C GLN A 511 -29.83 4.41 13.79
N ALA A 512 -30.14 3.32 13.08
CA ALA A 512 -31.51 2.78 13.04
C ALA A 512 -31.98 2.14 14.36
N GLN A 513 -31.06 1.70 15.23
CA GLN A 513 -31.40 1.01 16.48
C GLN A 513 -31.16 1.84 17.74
N LEU A 514 -30.27 2.83 17.69
CA LEU A 514 -29.89 3.69 18.82
C LEU A 514 -30.31 5.16 18.65
N GLY A 515 -30.71 5.55 17.45
CA GLY A 515 -31.05 6.94 17.07
C GLY A 515 -32.54 7.27 17.16
#